data_AF-A0A4U2ZYP5-F1
#
_entry.id   AF-A0A4U2ZYP5-F1
#
_cell.length_a   1.000
_cell.length_b   1.000
_cell.length_c   1.000
_cell.angle_alpha   90.00
_cell.angle_beta   90.00
_cell.angle_gamma   90.00
#
_symmetry.space_group_name_H-M   'P 1'
#
loop_
_entity.id
_entity.type
_entity.pdbx_description
1 polymer ?
#
loop_
_entity_poly.entity_id
_entity_poly.type
_entity_poly.pdbx_seq_one_letter_code
_entity_poly.pdbx_strand_id
1 'polypeptide(L)'
;YVFGDYREIVDPNEELRKIYNRILSSLGNKQEMIDQLDKLVKEANETASNAQKESEAAKALAEKVQENIKNNTVEIIESKNPPTTGLKPYKTLWRDISNGKPGILKIWTGTVWESVVPDVESVKKETLDQVNKDIESTKNELNKKVQEAQNQATGQVNEVKESLQGVSRTISNVENKQGDIDKKVTKFEQDSSGFKTSIESLTKKDNDISNKLNTVEQTVEGTKKTITDVQQTANDLKKTTNEITEQAGKISEKLTTVETKVNSDKAGGRNLLLDSNAKYEKTDYLINVFSLTENFVAGEEYTFVIKGSVPAGQKFGIWMNGGSSNVGYATSVYANGITYVTFKAVAATSGNERKLSLYNSPSNTTKATVEWVALYKGNKPQDWTPAPENQVTTDEFTKKTNEITKSVDGI
;
A
#
# COMPACT_ATOMS: atom_id res chain seq x y z
N TYR A 1 -13.91 -1.48 -4.17
CA TYR A 1 -13.48 -2.52 -3.23
C TYR A 1 -14.18 -2.23 -1.91
N VAL A 2 -15.07 -3.12 -1.49
CA VAL A 2 -15.82 -2.97 -0.23
C VAL A 2 -15.06 -3.78 0.82
N PHE A 3 -14.38 -3.08 1.73
CA PHE A 3 -13.71 -3.70 2.87
C PHE A 3 -14.53 -3.43 4.13
N GLY A 4 -14.96 -4.52 4.77
CA GLY A 4 -15.26 -4.58 6.20
C GLY A 4 -16.71 -4.34 6.59
N ASP A 5 -17.32 -5.36 7.19
CA ASP A 5 -18.58 -5.30 7.96
C ASP A 5 -18.42 -4.46 9.24
N TYR A 6 -18.09 -3.17 9.10
CA TYR A 6 -18.24 -2.23 10.21
C TYR A 6 -19.73 -1.90 10.35
N ARG A 7 -20.41 -2.66 11.19
CA ARG A 7 -21.66 -2.20 11.79
C ARG A 7 -21.32 -1.10 12.79
N GLU A 8 -21.91 0.07 12.60
CA GLU A 8 -21.96 1.12 13.61
C GLU A 8 -22.42 0.48 14.92
N ILE A 9 -21.54 0.50 15.93
CA ILE A 9 -21.89 0.08 17.27
C ILE A 9 -22.91 1.11 17.75
N VAL A 10 -24.20 0.79 17.65
CA VAL A 10 -25.26 1.52 18.36
C VAL A 10 -24.86 1.48 19.83
N ASP A 11 -24.43 2.62 20.35
CA ASP A 11 -23.71 2.78 21.62
C ASP A 11 -24.43 2.07 22.78
N PRO A 12 -23.98 0.85 23.18
CA PRO A 12 -24.60 0.08 24.26
C PRO A 12 -24.50 0.82 25.60
N ASN A 13 -23.62 1.82 25.67
CA ASN A 13 -23.34 2.62 26.85
C ASN A 13 -24.47 3.65 27.11
N GLU A 14 -25.24 4.06 26.10
CA GLU A 14 -26.34 5.02 26.29
C GLU A 14 -27.52 4.40 27.06
N GLU A 15 -27.93 3.17 26.71
CA GLU A 15 -29.00 2.45 27.40
C GLU A 15 -28.58 2.04 28.82
N LEU A 16 -27.33 1.62 29.01
CA LEU A 16 -26.76 1.36 30.34
C LEU A 16 -26.72 2.63 31.20
N ARG A 17 -26.38 3.78 30.62
CA ARG A 17 -26.35 5.08 31.31
C ARG A 17 -27.74 5.57 31.71
N LYS A 18 -28.78 5.31 30.89
CA LYS A 18 -30.18 5.60 31.25
C LYS A 18 -30.67 4.73 32.41
N ILE A 19 -30.36 3.44 32.39
CA ILE A 19 -30.71 2.50 33.47
C ILE A 19 -29.97 2.89 34.75
N TYR A 20 -28.67 3.22 34.66
CA TYR A 20 -27.88 3.71 35.77
C TYR A 20 -28.48 4.96 36.41
N ASN A 21 -28.81 5.98 35.62
CA ASN A 21 -29.37 7.22 36.15
C ASN A 21 -30.74 7.02 36.82
N ARG A 22 -31.59 6.10 36.30
CA ARG A 22 -32.86 5.72 36.95
C ARG A 22 -32.64 5.02 38.28
N ILE A 23 -31.65 4.12 38.34
CA ILE A 23 -31.28 3.43 39.58
C ILE A 23 -30.71 4.46 40.58
N LEU A 24 -29.81 5.34 40.17
CA LEU A 24 -29.23 6.38 41.02
C LEU A 24 -30.31 7.34 41.58
N SER A 25 -31.28 7.76 40.75
CA SER A 25 -32.39 8.60 41.21
C SER A 25 -33.31 7.88 42.19
N SER A 26 -33.50 6.57 42.03
CA SER A 26 -34.28 5.76 42.99
C SER A 26 -33.52 5.46 44.29
N LEU A 27 -32.20 5.56 44.28
CA LEU A 27 -31.30 5.25 45.40
C LEU A 27 -30.76 6.50 46.12
N GLY A 28 -31.04 7.72 45.64
CA GLY A 28 -30.57 8.97 46.25
C GLY A 28 -31.23 9.31 47.59
N ASN A 29 -32.40 8.75 47.90
CA ASN A 29 -33.20 9.13 49.08
C ASN A 29 -32.92 8.23 50.32
N LYS A 30 -31.68 7.74 50.47
CA LYS A 30 -31.28 6.85 51.60
C LYS A 30 -31.47 7.50 52.97
N GLN A 31 -31.06 8.77 53.11
CA GLN A 31 -31.20 9.50 54.37
C GLN A 31 -32.67 9.81 54.65
N GLU A 32 -33.43 10.20 53.63
CA GLU A 32 -34.86 10.50 53.74
C GLU A 32 -35.69 9.27 54.15
N MET A 33 -35.39 8.07 53.62
CA MET A 33 -36.05 6.83 54.05
C MET A 33 -35.69 6.43 55.48
N ILE A 34 -34.43 6.61 55.89
CA ILE A 34 -34.01 6.35 57.29
C ILE A 34 -34.69 7.35 58.23
N ASP A 35 -34.77 8.62 57.85
CA ASP A 35 -35.43 9.68 58.62
C ASP A 35 -36.94 9.43 58.72
N GLN A 36 -37.60 8.94 57.66
CA GLN A 36 -39.00 8.52 57.68
C GLN A 36 -39.22 7.29 58.59
N LEU A 37 -38.29 6.33 58.58
CA LEU A 37 -38.36 5.17 59.47
C LEU A 37 -38.19 5.59 60.93
N ASP A 38 -37.22 6.46 61.23
CA ASP A 38 -37.02 7.04 62.57
C ASP A 38 -38.25 7.83 63.03
N LYS A 39 -38.93 8.53 62.11
CA LYS A 39 -40.19 9.21 62.39
C LYS A 39 -41.31 8.22 62.72
N LEU A 40 -41.47 7.15 61.94
CA LEU A 40 -42.48 6.10 62.20
C LEU A 40 -42.20 5.38 63.54
N VAL A 41 -40.93 5.16 63.89
CA VAL A 41 -40.54 4.61 65.20
C VAL A 41 -40.95 5.55 66.34
N LYS A 42 -40.77 6.86 66.15
CA LYS A 42 -41.19 7.86 67.13
C LYS A 42 -42.71 7.90 67.29
N GLU A 43 -43.46 7.87 66.19
CA GLU A 43 -44.93 7.84 66.18
C GLU A 43 -45.49 6.54 66.81
N ALA A 44 -44.86 5.39 66.56
CA ALA A 44 -45.22 4.13 67.19
C ALA A 44 -44.97 4.15 68.71
N ASN A 45 -43.84 4.73 69.15
CA ASN A 45 -43.55 4.93 70.58
C ASN A 45 -44.52 5.92 71.24
N GLU A 46 -44.90 7.00 70.56
CA GLU A 46 -45.90 7.94 71.06
C GLU A 46 -47.28 7.28 71.16
N THR A 47 -47.66 6.44 70.19
CA THR A 47 -48.91 5.68 70.21
C THR A 47 -48.92 4.65 71.35
N ALA A 48 -47.81 3.94 71.57
CA ALA A 48 -47.67 3.03 72.72
C ALA A 48 -47.69 3.79 74.06
N SER A 49 -47.11 4.99 74.11
CA SER A 49 -47.19 5.88 75.28
C SER A 49 -48.62 6.36 75.53
N ASN A 50 -49.38 6.67 74.48
CA ASN A 50 -50.78 7.02 74.61
C ASN A 50 -51.65 5.83 75.05
N ALA A 51 -51.41 4.63 74.52
CA ALA A 51 -52.07 3.42 74.99
C ALA A 51 -51.73 3.12 76.46
N GLN A 52 -50.51 3.43 76.91
CA GLN A 52 -50.13 3.39 78.32
C GLN A 52 -50.91 4.41 79.15
N LYS A 53 -51.07 5.66 78.68
CA LYS A 53 -51.89 6.68 79.36
C LYS A 53 -53.37 6.30 79.40
N GLU A 54 -53.91 5.73 78.32
CA GLU A 54 -55.29 5.24 78.27
C GLU A 54 -55.48 4.04 79.21
N SER A 55 -54.48 3.16 79.32
CA SER A 55 -54.43 2.08 80.33
C SER A 55 -54.38 2.64 81.75
N GLU A 56 -53.59 3.70 82.00
CA GLU A 56 -53.56 4.41 83.29
C GLU A 56 -54.91 5.08 83.60
N ALA A 57 -55.59 5.64 82.61
CA ALA A 57 -56.93 6.20 82.77
C ALA A 57 -57.97 5.10 83.07
N ALA A 58 -57.90 3.96 82.39
CA ALA A 58 -58.74 2.79 82.68
C ALA A 58 -58.47 2.24 84.09
N LYS A 59 -57.20 2.23 84.53
CA LYS A 59 -56.78 1.90 85.89
C LYS A 59 -57.37 2.88 86.91
N ALA A 60 -57.29 4.19 86.66
CA ALA A 60 -57.88 5.21 87.54
C ALA A 60 -59.41 5.11 87.60
N LEU A 61 -60.07 4.74 86.49
CA LEU A 61 -61.49 4.44 86.46
C LEU A 61 -61.83 3.21 87.32
N ALA A 62 -61.03 2.14 87.23
CA ALA A 62 -61.18 0.96 88.06
C ALA A 62 -60.98 1.28 89.56
N GLU A 63 -59.99 2.12 89.89
CA GLU A 63 -59.76 2.62 91.26
C GLU A 63 -60.94 3.48 91.75
N LYS A 64 -61.51 4.35 90.90
CA LYS A 64 -62.73 5.12 91.23
C LYS A 64 -63.96 4.23 91.42
N VAL A 65 -64.11 3.15 90.64
CA VAL A 65 -65.17 2.17 90.87
C VAL A 65 -64.98 1.51 92.23
N GLN A 66 -63.75 1.13 92.59
CA GLN A 66 -63.43 0.58 93.92
C GLN A 66 -63.76 1.56 95.06
N GLU A 67 -63.44 2.84 94.90
CA GLU A 67 -63.73 3.91 95.87
C GLU A 67 -65.23 4.17 96.00
N ASN A 68 -65.97 4.22 94.89
CA ASN A 68 -67.43 4.37 94.90
C ASN A 68 -68.13 3.23 95.63
N ILE A 69 -67.61 2.01 95.55
CA ILE A 69 -68.21 0.88 96.28
C ILE A 69 -67.95 0.99 97.80
N LYS A 70 -66.79 1.53 98.22
CA LYS A 70 -66.49 1.78 99.65
C LYS A 70 -67.33 2.90 100.26
N ASN A 71 -67.62 3.96 99.49
CA ASN A 71 -68.23 5.19 100.01
C ASN A 71 -69.78 5.22 99.99
N ASN A 72 -70.42 4.22 99.37
CA ASN A 72 -71.89 4.16 99.23
C ASN A 72 -72.56 3.21 100.24
N THR A 73 -72.13 3.28 101.50
CA THR A 73 -72.69 2.53 102.66
C THR A 73 -73.67 3.40 103.46
N VAL A 74 -74.83 2.84 103.80
CA VAL A 74 -75.95 3.52 104.49
C VAL A 74 -75.74 3.54 106.01
N GLU A 75 -76.01 4.66 106.71
CA GLU A 75 -75.96 4.74 108.18
C GLU A 75 -77.20 4.09 108.83
N ILE A 76 -76.98 3.24 109.84
CA ILE A 76 -78.02 2.51 110.59
C ILE A 76 -78.07 3.03 112.03
N ILE A 77 -79.25 3.45 112.49
CA ILE A 77 -79.48 3.89 113.88
C ILE A 77 -79.99 2.69 114.71
N GLU A 78 -79.24 2.29 115.75
CA GLU A 78 -79.60 1.19 116.66
C GLU A 78 -80.28 1.70 117.93
N SER A 79 -81.52 1.28 118.18
CA SER A 79 -82.24 1.62 119.41
C SER A 79 -83.39 0.66 119.65
N LYS A 80 -83.80 0.49 120.93
CA LYS A 80 -84.99 -0.31 121.28
C LYS A 80 -86.30 0.33 120.80
N ASN A 81 -86.34 1.66 120.73
CA ASN A 81 -87.52 2.41 120.32
C ASN A 81 -87.27 3.07 118.96
N PRO A 82 -88.30 3.25 118.11
CA PRO A 82 -88.14 3.90 116.81
C PRO A 82 -87.59 5.33 116.98
N PRO A 83 -86.59 5.75 116.18
CA PRO A 83 -86.13 7.14 116.19
C PRO A 83 -87.28 8.05 115.73
N THR A 84 -87.45 9.21 116.36
CA THR A 84 -88.58 10.15 116.10
C THR A 84 -88.14 11.51 115.56
N THR A 85 -86.84 11.77 115.45
CA THR A 85 -86.27 13.03 114.95
C THR A 85 -85.21 12.74 113.90
N GLY A 86 -85.04 13.65 112.93
CA GLY A 86 -84.05 13.49 111.85
C GLY A 86 -84.39 12.44 110.78
N LEU A 87 -85.62 11.92 110.75
CA LEU A 87 -86.05 10.89 109.80
C LEU A 87 -86.16 11.45 108.37
N LYS A 88 -85.44 10.84 107.43
CA LYS A 88 -85.54 11.11 105.99
C LYS A 88 -86.22 9.92 105.30
N PRO A 89 -87.36 10.11 104.62
CA PRO A 89 -88.03 9.03 103.89
C PRO A 89 -87.05 8.28 102.97
N TYR A 90 -87.08 6.95 103.03
CA TYR A 90 -86.26 6.01 102.25
C TYR A 90 -84.74 6.13 102.45
N LYS A 91 -84.28 6.89 103.44
CA LYS A 91 -82.84 7.06 103.75
C LYS A 91 -82.50 6.87 105.22
N THR A 92 -83.50 6.66 106.08
CA THR A 92 -83.28 6.33 107.50
C THR A 92 -83.66 4.88 107.77
N LEU A 93 -82.67 4.10 108.22
CA LEU A 93 -82.82 2.71 108.63
C LEU A 93 -82.77 2.63 110.15
N TRP A 94 -83.74 1.93 110.72
CA TRP A 94 -83.81 1.63 112.15
C TRP A 94 -83.60 0.14 112.38
N ARG A 95 -82.67 -0.20 113.27
CA ARG A 95 -82.48 -1.57 113.74
C ARG A 95 -83.25 -1.78 115.05
N ASP A 96 -84.40 -2.43 114.94
CA ASP A 96 -85.30 -2.70 116.06
C ASP A 96 -84.79 -3.85 116.92
N ILE A 97 -84.18 -3.53 118.07
CA ILE A 97 -83.63 -4.50 119.04
C ILE A 97 -84.55 -4.73 120.26
N SER A 98 -85.83 -4.34 120.17
CA SER A 98 -86.79 -4.46 121.28
C SER A 98 -86.93 -5.89 121.83
N ASN A 99 -86.79 -6.90 120.96
CA ASN A 99 -86.86 -8.34 121.31
C ASN A 99 -85.49 -9.02 121.54
N GLY A 100 -84.43 -8.25 121.79
CA GLY A 100 -83.06 -8.76 121.93
C GLY A 100 -82.29 -8.77 120.60
N LYS A 101 -80.98 -9.03 120.67
CA LYS A 101 -80.11 -9.06 119.48
C LYS A 101 -80.12 -10.45 118.83
N PRO A 102 -80.09 -10.56 117.48
CA PRO A 102 -80.06 -9.46 116.50
C PRO A 102 -81.46 -8.95 116.14
N GLY A 103 -81.63 -7.62 116.14
CA GLY A 103 -82.88 -6.93 115.82
C GLY A 103 -83.23 -6.91 114.32
N ILE A 104 -84.50 -6.61 113.99
CA ILE A 104 -85.02 -6.57 112.61
C ILE A 104 -84.81 -5.18 112.01
N LEU A 105 -84.29 -5.09 110.78
CA LEU A 105 -84.10 -3.81 110.09
C LEU A 105 -85.42 -3.34 109.46
N LYS A 106 -85.81 -2.11 109.77
CA LYS A 106 -87.01 -1.45 109.21
C LYS A 106 -86.62 -0.13 108.54
N ILE A 107 -87.22 0.19 107.39
CA ILE A 107 -87.00 1.47 106.69
C ILE A 107 -88.16 2.43 106.94
N TRP A 108 -87.86 3.72 107.11
CA TRP A 108 -88.88 4.77 107.21
C TRP A 108 -89.36 5.16 105.82
N THR A 109 -90.63 4.90 105.52
CA THR A 109 -91.23 5.23 104.20
C THR A 109 -91.75 6.67 104.11
N GLY A 110 -91.66 7.43 105.20
CA GLY A 110 -92.29 8.73 105.35
C GLY A 110 -93.62 8.68 106.11
N THR A 111 -94.22 7.49 106.25
CA THR A 111 -95.48 7.29 106.97
C THR A 111 -95.46 6.09 107.92
N VAL A 112 -94.78 4.99 107.57
CA VAL A 112 -94.70 3.76 108.38
C VAL A 112 -93.28 3.15 108.34
N TRP A 113 -93.02 2.25 109.29
CA TRP A 113 -91.81 1.42 109.32
C TRP A 113 -92.07 0.07 108.65
N GLU A 114 -91.36 -0.24 107.57
CA GLU A 114 -91.55 -1.49 106.80
C GLU A 114 -90.34 -2.43 106.96
N SER A 115 -90.60 -3.73 107.13
CA SER A 115 -89.58 -4.76 107.38
C SER A 115 -88.82 -5.13 106.11
N VAL A 116 -87.50 -5.12 106.15
CA VAL A 116 -86.64 -5.41 104.99
C VAL A 116 -85.95 -6.76 105.16
N VAL A 117 -86.11 -7.71 104.22
CA VAL A 117 -85.39 -9.01 104.15
C VAL A 117 -85.02 -9.26 102.67
N PRO A 118 -83.82 -9.75 102.26
CA PRO A 118 -82.66 -10.25 103.02
C PRO A 118 -81.33 -9.49 102.78
N ASP A 119 -80.36 -9.94 103.57
CA ASP A 119 -78.92 -9.66 103.67
C ASP A 119 -78.15 -9.61 102.32
N VAL A 120 -77.61 -8.44 101.99
CA VAL A 120 -76.74 -8.17 100.82
C VAL A 120 -75.25 -8.09 101.20
N GLU A 121 -74.89 -8.33 102.45
CA GLU A 121 -73.55 -8.03 102.97
C GLU A 121 -72.52 -9.11 102.58
N SER A 122 -72.95 -10.38 102.52
CA SER A 122 -72.16 -11.49 101.95
C SER A 122 -72.00 -11.37 100.43
N VAL A 123 -73.07 -11.08 99.71
CA VAL A 123 -73.06 -10.87 98.24
C VAL A 123 -72.21 -9.66 97.86
N LYS A 124 -72.26 -8.56 98.62
CA LYS A 124 -71.39 -7.40 98.42
C LYS A 124 -69.92 -7.76 98.58
N LYS A 125 -69.55 -8.49 99.64
CA LYS A 125 -68.15 -8.84 99.91
C LYS A 125 -67.58 -9.79 98.85
N GLU A 126 -68.31 -10.85 98.51
CA GLU A 126 -67.90 -11.81 97.49
C GLU A 126 -67.79 -11.17 96.10
N THR A 127 -68.77 -10.34 95.72
CA THR A 127 -68.73 -9.59 94.45
C THR A 127 -67.58 -8.58 94.44
N LEU A 128 -67.29 -7.92 95.56
CA LEU A 128 -66.18 -6.96 95.64
C LEU A 128 -64.82 -7.62 95.50
N ASP A 129 -64.61 -8.73 96.21
CA ASP A 129 -63.35 -9.47 96.18
C ASP A 129 -63.10 -10.06 94.79
N GLN A 130 -64.15 -10.57 94.14
CA GLN A 130 -64.08 -11.07 92.77
C GLN A 130 -63.79 -9.94 91.76
N VAL A 131 -64.52 -8.81 91.84
CA VAL A 131 -64.28 -7.65 90.97
C VAL A 131 -62.87 -7.09 91.15
N ASN A 132 -62.36 -7.00 92.39
CA ASN A 132 -60.98 -6.57 92.65
C ASN A 132 -59.96 -7.52 92.03
N LYS A 133 -60.19 -8.84 92.14
CA LYS A 133 -59.32 -9.87 91.55
C LYS A 133 -59.32 -9.81 90.03
N ASP A 134 -60.47 -9.62 89.41
CA ASP A 134 -60.61 -9.52 87.95
C ASP A 134 -59.97 -8.24 87.41
N ILE A 135 -60.08 -7.11 88.13
CA ILE A 135 -59.41 -5.86 87.80
C ILE A 135 -57.89 -6.03 87.83
N GLU A 136 -57.33 -6.59 88.91
CA GLU A 136 -55.88 -6.78 89.00
C GLU A 136 -55.36 -7.79 87.97
N SER A 137 -56.11 -8.86 87.70
CA SER A 137 -55.78 -9.80 86.63
C SER A 137 -55.76 -9.12 85.25
N THR A 138 -56.81 -8.35 84.93
CA THR A 138 -56.94 -7.65 83.65
C THR A 138 -55.83 -6.61 83.45
N LYS A 139 -55.48 -5.87 84.50
CA LYS A 139 -54.39 -4.89 84.49
C LYS A 139 -53.04 -5.53 84.23
N ASN A 140 -52.74 -6.65 84.88
CA ASN A 140 -51.49 -7.37 84.66
C ASN A 140 -51.42 -7.95 83.24
N GLU A 141 -52.51 -8.51 82.73
CA GLU A 141 -52.58 -9.02 81.36
C GLU A 141 -52.45 -7.90 80.32
N LEU A 142 -53.09 -6.74 80.54
CA LEU A 142 -52.99 -5.58 79.65
C LEU A 142 -51.57 -5.03 79.61
N ASN A 143 -50.94 -4.82 80.77
CA ASN A 143 -49.55 -4.35 80.84
C ASN A 143 -48.60 -5.33 80.13
N LYS A 144 -48.80 -6.64 80.31
CA LYS A 144 -48.02 -7.67 79.63
C LYS A 144 -48.20 -7.60 78.11
N LYS A 145 -49.44 -7.51 77.61
CA LYS A 145 -49.71 -7.40 76.15
C LYS A 145 -49.13 -6.13 75.54
N VAL A 146 -49.18 -5.01 76.27
CA VAL A 146 -48.56 -3.74 75.83
C VAL A 146 -47.04 -3.90 75.72
N GLN A 147 -46.41 -4.52 76.73
CA GLN A 147 -44.97 -4.75 76.73
C GLN A 147 -44.55 -5.74 75.62
N GLU A 148 -45.31 -6.81 75.39
CA GLU A 148 -45.08 -7.75 74.30
C GLU A 148 -45.17 -7.08 72.93
N ALA A 149 -46.19 -6.24 72.71
CA ALA A 149 -46.34 -5.47 71.46
C ALA A 149 -45.18 -4.47 71.24
N GLN A 150 -44.74 -3.77 72.29
CA GLN A 150 -43.57 -2.88 72.23
C GLN A 150 -42.29 -3.64 71.86
N ASN A 151 -42.06 -4.81 72.47
CA ASN A 151 -40.90 -5.65 72.19
C ASN A 151 -40.93 -6.18 70.76
N GLN A 152 -42.09 -6.64 70.27
CA GLN A 152 -42.26 -7.12 68.90
C GLN A 152 -42.01 -6.02 67.87
N ALA A 153 -42.58 -4.82 68.08
CA ALA A 153 -42.36 -3.67 67.21
C ALA A 153 -40.87 -3.27 67.17
N THR A 154 -40.20 -3.24 68.33
CA THR A 154 -38.77 -2.94 68.43
C THR A 154 -37.91 -3.98 67.68
N GLY A 155 -38.26 -5.27 67.80
CA GLY A 155 -37.60 -6.35 67.09
C GLY A 155 -37.68 -6.18 65.56
N GLN A 156 -38.90 -5.95 65.05
CA GLN A 156 -39.13 -5.73 63.61
C GLN A 156 -38.40 -4.49 63.08
N VAL A 157 -38.35 -3.40 63.85
CA VAL A 157 -37.61 -2.18 63.49
C VAL A 157 -36.11 -2.46 63.37
N ASN A 158 -35.55 -3.24 64.30
CA ASN A 158 -34.13 -3.59 64.25
C ASN A 158 -33.79 -4.46 63.03
N GLU A 159 -34.62 -5.46 62.71
CA GLU A 159 -34.45 -6.28 61.50
C GLU A 159 -34.49 -5.43 60.22
N VAL A 160 -35.45 -4.50 60.12
CA VAL A 160 -35.55 -3.56 58.99
C VAL A 160 -34.30 -2.68 58.91
N LYS A 161 -33.81 -2.17 60.05
CA LYS A 161 -32.60 -1.34 60.11
C LYS A 161 -31.37 -2.10 59.63
N GLU A 162 -31.18 -3.35 60.07
CA GLU A 162 -30.07 -4.20 59.63
C GLU A 162 -30.16 -4.52 58.14
N SER A 163 -31.35 -4.82 57.63
CA SER A 163 -31.62 -5.05 56.21
C SER A 163 -31.27 -3.81 55.37
N LEU A 164 -31.70 -2.61 55.79
CA LEU A 164 -31.38 -1.35 55.13
C LEU A 164 -29.87 -1.05 55.13
N GLN A 165 -29.16 -1.37 56.21
CA GLN A 165 -27.69 -1.27 56.23
C GLN A 165 -27.03 -2.25 55.24
N GLY A 166 -27.55 -3.48 55.13
CA GLY A 166 -27.09 -4.46 54.14
C GLY A 166 -27.30 -3.99 52.70
N VAL A 167 -28.47 -3.41 52.41
CA VAL A 167 -28.78 -2.76 51.13
C VAL A 167 -27.83 -1.60 50.85
N SER A 168 -27.58 -0.73 51.84
CA SER A 168 -26.66 0.40 51.70
C SER A 168 -25.24 -0.04 51.33
N ARG A 169 -24.70 -1.06 52.01
CA ARG A 169 -23.38 -1.65 51.68
C ARG A 169 -23.35 -2.21 50.25
N THR A 170 -24.42 -2.90 49.83
CA THR A 170 -24.54 -3.43 48.46
C THR A 170 -24.51 -2.31 47.44
N ILE A 171 -25.22 -1.20 47.69
CA ILE A 171 -25.24 -0.05 46.78
C ILE A 171 -23.85 0.59 46.67
N SER A 172 -23.14 0.79 47.79
CA SER A 172 -21.77 1.32 47.74
C SER A 172 -20.82 0.43 46.94
N ASN A 173 -20.97 -0.89 47.02
CA ASN A 173 -20.19 -1.82 46.19
C ASN A 173 -20.52 -1.68 44.70
N VAL A 174 -21.79 -1.44 44.35
CA VAL A 174 -22.20 -1.18 42.97
C VAL A 174 -21.63 0.15 42.46
N GLU A 175 -21.73 1.22 43.25
CA GLU A 175 -21.15 2.54 42.94
C GLU A 175 -19.63 2.43 42.69
N ASN A 176 -18.90 1.68 43.52
CA ASN A 176 -17.47 1.44 43.33
C ASN A 176 -17.17 0.67 42.03
N LYS A 177 -17.87 -0.45 41.78
CA LYS A 177 -17.71 -1.24 40.55
C LYS A 177 -18.00 -0.42 39.30
N GLN A 178 -18.95 0.49 39.40
CA GLN A 178 -19.27 1.39 38.31
C GLN A 178 -18.15 2.39 38.03
N GLY A 179 -17.56 2.99 39.07
CA GLY A 179 -16.38 3.83 38.88
C GLY A 179 -15.23 3.09 38.18
N ASP A 180 -15.07 1.78 38.43
CA ASP A 180 -14.10 0.95 37.72
C ASP A 180 -14.50 0.66 36.26
N ILE A 181 -15.79 0.49 35.97
CA ILE A 181 -16.31 0.38 34.60
C ILE A 181 -16.06 1.69 33.83
N ASP A 182 -16.38 2.84 34.42
CA ASP A 182 -16.18 4.15 33.80
C ASP A 182 -14.71 4.35 33.42
N LYS A 183 -13.76 4.02 34.32
CA LYS A 183 -12.32 4.05 34.01
C LYS A 183 -11.94 3.17 32.83
N LYS A 184 -12.48 1.93 32.76
CA LYS A 184 -12.21 1.01 31.65
C LYS A 184 -12.79 1.54 30.34
N VAL A 185 -13.99 2.10 30.37
CA VAL A 185 -14.64 2.73 29.21
C VAL A 185 -13.79 3.89 28.70
N THR A 186 -13.36 4.81 29.58
CA THR A 186 -12.47 5.92 29.19
C THR A 186 -11.16 5.40 28.59
N LYS A 187 -10.58 4.33 29.14
CA LYS A 187 -9.36 3.74 28.57
C LYS A 187 -9.61 3.14 27.18
N PHE A 188 -10.74 2.47 26.97
CA PHE A 188 -11.13 1.98 25.65
C PHE A 188 -11.37 3.11 24.65
N GLU A 189 -11.98 4.21 25.05
CA GLU A 189 -12.16 5.40 24.20
C GLU A 189 -10.80 5.99 23.78
N GLN A 190 -9.86 6.11 24.72
CA GLN A 190 -8.50 6.56 24.44
C GLN A 190 -7.78 5.62 23.46
N ASP A 191 -7.81 4.32 23.71
CA ASP A 191 -7.14 3.33 22.85
C ASP A 191 -7.77 3.29 21.45
N SER A 192 -9.11 3.39 21.37
CA SER A 192 -9.86 3.50 20.10
C SER A 192 -9.46 4.74 19.30
N SER A 193 -9.29 5.88 19.97
CA SER A 193 -8.80 7.11 19.32
C SER A 193 -7.38 6.95 18.76
N GLY A 194 -6.49 6.26 19.50
CA GLY A 194 -5.14 5.94 19.05
C GLY A 194 -5.13 5.00 17.84
N PHE A 195 -6.03 4.00 17.82
CA PHE A 195 -6.22 3.14 16.66
C PHE A 195 -6.72 3.92 15.44
N LYS A 196 -7.66 4.84 15.61
CA LYS A 196 -8.14 5.71 14.52
C LYS A 196 -6.99 6.51 13.89
N THR A 197 -6.16 7.17 14.70
CA THR A 197 -4.99 7.92 14.20
C THR A 197 -3.99 7.01 13.49
N SER A 198 -3.77 5.80 14.00
CA SER A 198 -2.87 4.82 13.37
C SER A 198 -3.39 4.38 12.00
N ILE A 199 -4.69 4.11 11.88
CA ILE A 199 -5.35 3.77 10.61
C ILE A 199 -5.23 4.92 9.62
N GLU A 200 -5.53 6.16 10.03
CA GLU A 200 -5.37 7.34 9.17
C GLU A 200 -3.94 7.52 8.65
N SER A 201 -2.93 7.25 9.49
CA SER A 201 -1.52 7.27 9.09
C SER A 201 -1.18 6.17 8.09
N LEU A 202 -1.68 4.95 8.30
CA LEU A 202 -1.51 3.82 7.37
C LEU A 202 -2.14 4.13 6.02
N THR A 203 -3.37 4.68 5.99
CA THR A 203 -4.04 5.08 4.75
C THR A 203 -3.25 6.14 3.97
N LYS A 204 -2.64 7.12 4.67
CA LYS A 204 -1.76 8.11 4.01
C LYS A 204 -0.53 7.45 3.40
N LYS A 205 0.14 6.56 4.14
CA LYS A 205 1.31 5.81 3.63
C LYS A 205 0.93 4.92 2.44
N ASP A 206 -0.23 4.30 2.46
CA ASP A 206 -0.74 3.47 1.37
C ASP A 206 -0.94 4.29 0.08
N ASN A 207 -1.50 5.51 0.20
CA ASN A 207 -1.60 6.44 -0.92
C ASN A 207 -0.22 6.87 -1.46
N ASP A 208 0.73 7.18 -0.57
CA ASP A 208 2.11 7.53 -0.97
C ASP A 208 2.81 6.38 -1.68
N ILE A 209 2.63 5.14 -1.21
CA ILE A 209 3.16 3.92 -1.84
C ILE A 209 2.54 3.76 -3.23
N SER A 210 1.22 3.92 -3.36
CA SER A 210 0.51 3.82 -4.63
C SER A 210 1.02 4.84 -5.65
N ASN A 211 1.25 6.09 -5.23
CA ASN A 211 1.82 7.12 -6.10
C ASN A 211 3.24 6.79 -6.56
N LYS A 212 4.10 6.32 -5.65
CA LYS A 212 5.46 5.87 -5.99
C LYS A 212 5.43 4.68 -6.96
N LEU A 213 4.51 3.74 -6.78
CA LEU A 213 4.34 2.60 -7.67
C LEU A 213 3.98 3.03 -9.09
N ASN A 214 3.07 4.00 -9.24
CA ASN A 214 2.73 4.57 -10.55
C ASN A 214 3.95 5.22 -11.25
N THR A 215 4.82 5.90 -10.48
CA THR A 215 6.07 6.46 -11.04
C THR A 215 7.05 5.37 -11.48
N VAL A 216 7.15 4.28 -10.71
CA VAL A 216 7.95 3.11 -11.10
C VAL A 216 7.42 2.49 -12.39
N GLU A 217 6.11 2.30 -12.51
CA GLU A 217 5.46 1.77 -13.71
C GLU A 217 5.76 2.63 -14.96
N GLN A 218 5.62 3.96 -14.84
CA GLN A 218 5.98 4.89 -15.93
C GLN A 218 7.47 4.80 -16.32
N THR A 219 8.36 4.66 -15.33
CA THR A 219 9.81 4.54 -15.56
C THR A 219 10.14 3.21 -16.26
N VAL A 220 9.47 2.12 -15.88
CA VAL A 220 9.63 0.80 -16.51
C VAL A 220 9.17 0.84 -17.97
N GLU A 221 8.02 1.41 -18.26
CA GLU A 221 7.54 1.55 -19.65
C GLU A 221 8.47 2.43 -20.50
N GLY A 222 8.97 3.54 -19.93
CA GLY A 222 9.99 4.35 -20.58
C GLY A 222 11.29 3.57 -20.89
N THR A 223 11.78 2.80 -19.92
CA THR A 223 12.99 1.97 -20.07
C THR A 223 12.79 0.89 -21.14
N LYS A 224 11.62 0.25 -21.19
CA LYS A 224 11.27 -0.74 -22.20
C LYS A 224 11.29 -0.16 -23.62
N LYS A 225 10.83 1.08 -23.79
CA LYS A 225 10.92 1.80 -25.07
C LYS A 225 12.39 2.04 -25.46
N THR A 226 13.20 2.58 -24.55
CA THR A 226 14.63 2.80 -24.80
C THR A 226 15.37 1.51 -25.18
N ILE A 227 15.07 0.39 -24.51
CA ILE A 227 15.66 -0.92 -24.85
C ILE A 227 15.28 -1.33 -26.28
N THR A 228 14.02 -1.11 -26.68
CA THR A 228 13.54 -1.41 -28.04
C THR A 228 14.29 -0.57 -29.09
N ASP A 229 14.47 0.73 -28.83
CA ASP A 229 15.20 1.64 -29.72
C ASP A 229 16.68 1.24 -29.86
N VAL A 230 17.32 0.82 -28.76
CA VAL A 230 18.69 0.30 -28.74
C VAL A 230 18.81 -1.00 -29.53
N GLN A 231 17.85 -1.92 -29.39
CA GLN A 231 17.83 -3.17 -30.16
C GLN A 231 17.71 -2.92 -31.66
N GLN A 232 16.86 -1.97 -32.07
CA GLN A 232 16.75 -1.58 -33.47
C GLN A 232 18.07 -1.01 -34.00
N THR A 233 18.67 -0.08 -33.27
CA THR A 233 19.98 0.51 -33.63
C THR A 233 21.07 -0.56 -33.76
N ALA A 234 21.11 -1.55 -32.85
CA ALA A 234 22.07 -2.64 -32.91
C ALA A 234 21.89 -3.53 -34.17
N ASN A 235 20.64 -3.78 -34.56
CA ASN A 235 20.32 -4.51 -35.80
C ASN A 235 20.74 -3.74 -37.05
N ASP A 236 20.50 -2.43 -37.08
CA ASP A 236 20.90 -1.57 -38.20
C ASP A 236 22.42 -1.51 -38.34
N LEU A 237 23.16 -1.35 -37.23
CA LEU A 237 24.62 -1.41 -37.22
C LEU A 237 25.16 -2.77 -37.70
N LYS A 238 24.52 -3.88 -37.32
CA LYS A 238 24.88 -5.21 -37.80
C LYS A 238 24.71 -5.33 -39.31
N LYS A 239 23.64 -4.75 -39.87
CA LYS A 239 23.42 -4.72 -41.32
C LYS A 239 24.51 -3.92 -42.03
N THR A 240 24.79 -2.69 -41.60
CA THR A 240 25.85 -1.86 -42.17
C THR A 240 27.22 -2.54 -42.07
N THR A 241 27.52 -3.20 -40.96
CA THR A 241 28.79 -3.94 -40.79
C THR A 241 28.94 -5.08 -41.81
N ASN A 242 27.86 -5.81 -42.08
CA ASN A 242 27.87 -6.87 -43.09
C ASN A 242 28.07 -6.29 -44.51
N GLU A 243 27.40 -5.18 -44.83
CA GLU A 243 27.56 -4.48 -46.11
C GLU A 243 29.00 -4.01 -46.32
N ILE A 244 29.62 -3.40 -45.30
CA ILE A 244 31.03 -3.01 -45.31
C ILE A 244 31.93 -4.23 -45.56
N THR A 245 31.67 -5.34 -44.87
CA THR A 245 32.46 -6.58 -45.03
C THR A 245 32.39 -7.12 -46.45
N GLU A 246 31.20 -7.12 -47.06
CA GLU A 246 31.00 -7.57 -48.44
C GLU A 246 31.72 -6.64 -49.44
N GLN A 247 31.61 -5.32 -49.28
CA GLN A 247 32.29 -4.36 -50.15
C GLN A 247 33.81 -4.44 -50.01
N ALA A 248 34.33 -4.61 -48.79
CA ALA A 248 35.75 -4.82 -48.55
C ALA A 248 36.27 -6.08 -49.27
N GLY A 249 35.50 -7.17 -49.27
CA GLY A 249 35.80 -8.37 -50.05
C GLY A 249 35.90 -8.10 -51.55
N LYS A 250 34.90 -7.41 -52.13
CA LYS A 250 34.90 -7.01 -53.55
C LYS A 250 36.10 -6.11 -53.91
N ILE A 251 36.47 -5.18 -53.02
CA ILE A 251 37.63 -4.31 -53.21
C ILE A 251 38.92 -5.14 -53.21
N SER A 252 39.05 -6.10 -52.28
CA SER A 252 40.22 -6.98 -52.22
C SER A 252 40.41 -7.78 -53.51
N GLU A 253 39.35 -8.36 -54.06
CA GLU A 253 39.40 -9.10 -55.34
C GLU A 253 39.82 -8.22 -56.52
N LYS A 254 39.23 -7.01 -56.60
CA LYS A 254 39.59 -6.03 -57.64
C LYS A 254 41.04 -5.58 -57.50
N LEU A 255 41.54 -5.37 -56.28
CA LEU A 255 42.92 -4.97 -56.02
C LEU A 255 43.90 -6.05 -56.49
N THR A 256 43.66 -7.32 -56.16
CA THR A 256 44.47 -8.45 -56.65
C THR A 256 44.49 -8.52 -58.19
N THR A 257 43.36 -8.24 -58.83
CA THR A 257 43.28 -8.18 -60.30
C THR A 257 44.13 -7.04 -60.88
N VAL A 258 44.17 -5.88 -60.23
CA VAL A 258 45.03 -4.76 -60.64
C VAL A 258 46.51 -5.11 -60.45
N GLU A 259 46.88 -5.66 -59.28
CA GLU A 259 48.26 -6.05 -58.98
C GLU A 259 48.80 -7.07 -60.00
N THR A 260 48.00 -8.09 -60.34
CA THR A 260 48.36 -9.09 -61.35
C THR A 260 48.54 -8.51 -62.75
N LYS A 261 47.67 -7.57 -63.18
CA LYS A 261 47.83 -6.88 -64.46
C LYS A 261 49.10 -6.01 -64.49
N VAL A 262 49.34 -5.22 -63.45
CA VAL A 262 50.54 -4.39 -63.32
C VAL A 262 51.82 -5.22 -63.33
N ASN A 263 51.83 -6.38 -62.67
CA ASN A 263 52.98 -7.28 -62.66
C ASN A 263 53.20 -7.94 -64.03
N SER A 264 52.12 -8.28 -64.75
CA SER A 264 52.20 -8.82 -66.12
C SER A 264 52.80 -7.79 -67.09
N ASP A 265 52.42 -6.52 -66.96
CA ASP A 265 52.96 -5.41 -67.78
C ASP A 265 54.47 -5.17 -67.54
N LYS A 266 54.99 -5.54 -66.36
CA LYS A 266 56.43 -5.43 -66.02
C LYS A 266 57.27 -6.60 -66.51
N ALA A 267 56.74 -7.83 -66.53
CA ALA A 267 57.53 -9.04 -66.75
C ALA A 267 57.54 -9.56 -68.21
N GLY A 268 56.54 -9.20 -69.01
CA GLY A 268 56.24 -9.87 -70.30
C GLY A 268 56.50 -9.07 -71.57
N GLY A 269 57.42 -8.10 -71.57
CA GLY A 269 57.74 -7.31 -72.76
C GLY A 269 56.57 -6.44 -73.22
N ARG A 270 56.35 -5.30 -72.55
CA ARG A 270 55.44 -4.27 -73.06
C ARG A 270 55.92 -3.77 -74.44
N ASN A 271 55.03 -3.78 -75.43
CA ASN A 271 55.33 -3.14 -76.71
C ASN A 271 55.44 -1.63 -76.49
N LEU A 272 56.58 -1.06 -76.84
CA LEU A 272 56.88 0.35 -76.65
C LEU A 272 56.39 1.21 -77.82
N LEU A 273 56.00 0.64 -78.96
CA LEU A 273 55.56 1.39 -80.14
C LEU A 273 54.04 1.65 -80.11
N LEU A 274 53.68 2.94 -80.10
CA LEU A 274 52.30 3.40 -80.26
C LEU A 274 51.80 3.14 -81.69
N ASP A 275 50.49 2.94 -81.83
CA ASP A 275 49.79 2.72 -83.12
C ASP A 275 50.47 1.75 -84.10
N SER A 276 51.06 0.69 -83.55
CA SER A 276 52.05 -0.15 -84.25
C SER A 276 51.47 -1.35 -85.00
N ASN A 277 50.17 -1.61 -84.89
CA ASN A 277 49.42 -2.56 -85.72
C ASN A 277 48.69 -1.82 -86.85
N ALA A 278 49.48 -1.16 -87.68
CA ALA A 278 49.01 -0.44 -88.83
C ALA A 278 49.70 -1.01 -90.08
N LYS A 279 48.88 -1.30 -91.08
CA LYS A 279 49.34 -1.87 -92.34
C LYS A 279 49.85 -0.76 -93.24
N TYR A 280 51.04 -0.95 -93.78
CA TYR A 280 51.66 -0.02 -94.73
C TYR A 280 52.04 -0.76 -96.01
N GLU A 281 51.77 -0.13 -97.15
CA GLU A 281 52.43 -0.47 -98.42
C GLU A 281 53.08 0.80 -98.95
N LYS A 282 54.43 0.82 -99.00
CA LYS A 282 55.18 2.01 -99.41
C LYS A 282 56.32 1.66 -100.36
N THR A 283 56.59 2.56 -101.30
CA THR A 283 57.78 2.54 -102.15
C THR A 283 58.85 3.51 -101.68
N ASP A 284 58.54 4.35 -100.69
CA ASP A 284 59.45 5.33 -100.10
C ASP A 284 60.58 4.64 -99.31
N TYR A 285 61.74 5.31 -99.26
CA TYR A 285 62.84 4.86 -98.42
C TYR A 285 62.47 4.86 -96.93
N LEU A 286 61.84 5.94 -96.44
CA LEU A 286 61.29 6.03 -95.10
C LEU A 286 59.89 5.41 -95.08
N ILE A 287 59.74 4.28 -94.39
CA ILE A 287 58.44 3.60 -94.28
C ILE A 287 57.59 4.32 -93.23
N ASN A 288 58.09 4.48 -92.00
CA ASN A 288 57.37 5.19 -90.95
C ASN A 288 58.30 5.69 -89.85
N VAL A 289 57.81 6.63 -89.05
CA VAL A 289 58.42 7.04 -87.77
C VAL A 289 57.43 6.70 -86.67
N PHE A 290 57.81 5.78 -85.80
CA PHE A 290 57.00 5.35 -84.67
C PHE A 290 57.30 6.17 -83.43
N SER A 291 56.25 6.52 -82.69
CA SER A 291 56.35 7.13 -81.36
C SER A 291 56.41 6.05 -80.28
N LEU A 292 57.25 6.26 -79.28
CA LEU A 292 57.41 5.34 -78.16
C LEU A 292 56.65 5.81 -76.91
N THR A 293 56.29 4.84 -76.07
CA THR A 293 55.64 5.07 -74.77
C THR A 293 56.62 5.65 -73.72
N GLU A 294 57.92 5.38 -73.86
CA GLU A 294 58.98 5.84 -72.96
C GLU A 294 60.24 6.27 -73.72
N ASN A 295 61.15 6.96 -73.04
CA ASN A 295 62.43 7.38 -73.61
C ASN A 295 63.35 6.16 -73.85
N PHE A 296 64.12 6.20 -74.93
CA PHE A 296 65.26 5.30 -75.07
C PHE A 296 66.28 5.52 -73.93
N VAL A 297 66.82 4.42 -73.41
CA VAL A 297 67.93 4.44 -72.46
C VAL A 297 69.20 4.04 -73.21
N ALA A 298 70.20 4.93 -73.26
CA ALA A 298 71.43 4.66 -73.99
C ALA A 298 72.14 3.41 -73.43
N GLY A 299 72.56 2.51 -74.32
CA GLY A 299 73.21 1.24 -73.98
C GLY A 299 72.26 0.09 -73.64
N GLU A 300 70.98 0.37 -73.37
CA GLU A 300 69.96 -0.64 -73.11
C GLU A 300 69.64 -1.44 -74.37
N GLU A 301 69.41 -2.75 -74.22
CA GLU A 301 69.04 -3.61 -75.34
C GLU A 301 67.55 -3.48 -75.66
N TYR A 302 67.23 -3.41 -76.94
CA TYR A 302 65.88 -3.42 -77.46
C TYR A 302 65.78 -4.40 -78.62
N THR A 303 64.63 -5.05 -78.75
CA THR A 303 64.31 -5.95 -79.85
C THR A 303 63.14 -5.38 -80.64
N PHE A 304 63.40 -4.97 -81.88
CA PHE A 304 62.39 -4.55 -82.84
C PHE A 304 61.93 -5.75 -83.65
N VAL A 305 60.62 -6.00 -83.66
CA VAL A 305 59.98 -7.12 -84.33
C VAL A 305 59.03 -6.58 -85.39
N ILE A 306 59.04 -7.16 -86.58
CA ILE A 306 58.25 -6.70 -87.72
C ILE A 306 57.67 -7.88 -88.47
N LYS A 307 56.36 -7.83 -88.71
CA LYS A 307 55.73 -8.68 -89.71
C LYS A 307 55.56 -7.88 -90.99
N GLY A 308 56.20 -8.35 -92.05
CA GLY A 308 56.22 -7.63 -93.31
C GLY A 308 57.16 -8.28 -94.30
N SER A 309 57.21 -7.73 -95.51
CA SER A 309 58.13 -8.19 -96.53
C SER A 309 58.75 -7.01 -97.29
N VAL A 310 60.01 -7.22 -97.68
CA VAL A 310 60.72 -6.36 -98.61
C VAL A 310 61.19 -7.21 -99.79
N PRO A 311 61.33 -6.63 -100.99
CA PRO A 311 61.84 -7.33 -102.17
C PRO A 311 63.27 -7.87 -101.98
N ALA A 312 63.64 -8.85 -102.80
CA ALA A 312 64.97 -9.43 -102.76
C ALA A 312 66.07 -8.36 -102.92
N GLY A 313 67.06 -8.37 -102.03
CA GLY A 313 68.13 -7.36 -101.97
C GLY A 313 67.85 -6.19 -101.03
N GLN A 314 66.64 -6.05 -100.49
CA GLN A 314 66.29 -5.06 -99.47
C GLN A 314 66.14 -5.67 -98.07
N LYS A 315 66.20 -4.80 -97.06
CA LYS A 315 66.10 -5.10 -95.63
C LYS A 315 65.33 -4.00 -94.94
N PHE A 316 64.50 -4.35 -93.97
CA PHE A 316 63.99 -3.39 -93.00
C PHE A 316 65.13 -2.93 -92.10
N GLY A 317 65.47 -1.64 -92.16
CA GLY A 317 66.47 -1.07 -91.25
C GLY A 317 65.84 -0.10 -90.27
N ILE A 318 66.41 -0.08 -89.07
CA ILE A 318 65.89 0.64 -87.92
C ILE A 318 66.87 1.76 -87.58
N TRP A 319 66.37 2.98 -87.42
CA TRP A 319 67.16 4.16 -87.12
C TRP A 319 66.60 4.96 -85.95
N MET A 320 67.50 5.40 -85.08
CA MET A 320 67.24 6.43 -84.08
C MET A 320 67.64 7.82 -84.61
N ASN A 321 67.34 8.87 -83.84
CA ASN A 321 67.80 10.24 -84.07
C ASN A 321 67.39 10.80 -85.44
N GLY A 322 66.12 10.63 -85.80
CA GLY A 322 65.56 11.16 -87.05
C GLY A 322 66.19 10.56 -88.32
N GLY A 323 66.73 9.34 -88.26
CA GLY A 323 67.42 8.71 -89.39
C GLY A 323 68.94 8.86 -89.36
N SER A 324 69.52 9.50 -88.34
CA SER A 324 70.97 9.75 -88.26
C SER A 324 71.77 8.57 -87.71
N SER A 325 71.14 7.68 -86.94
CA SER A 325 71.83 6.58 -86.26
C SER A 325 71.19 5.24 -86.62
N ASN A 326 71.80 4.49 -87.55
CA ASN A 326 71.36 3.11 -87.82
C ASN A 326 71.65 2.25 -86.59
N VAL A 327 70.62 1.57 -86.08
CA VAL A 327 70.77 0.66 -84.93
C VAL A 327 70.66 -0.81 -85.32
N GLY A 328 70.22 -1.11 -86.55
CA GLY A 328 70.34 -2.44 -87.11
C GLY A 328 69.36 -2.72 -88.25
N TYR A 329 69.35 -3.98 -88.71
CA TYR A 329 68.48 -4.47 -89.78
C TYR A 329 67.75 -5.74 -89.34
N ALA A 330 66.43 -5.77 -89.53
CA ALA A 330 65.57 -6.90 -89.15
C ALA A 330 65.74 -8.08 -90.11
N THR A 331 66.81 -8.84 -89.89
CA THR A 331 67.24 -9.96 -90.73
C THR A 331 67.11 -11.32 -90.03
N SER A 332 66.95 -11.32 -88.70
CA SER A 332 66.72 -12.55 -87.94
C SER A 332 65.27 -12.99 -88.09
N VAL A 333 65.03 -14.28 -88.32
CA VAL A 333 63.67 -14.82 -88.48
C VAL A 333 63.13 -15.24 -87.12
N TYR A 334 61.92 -14.78 -86.78
CA TYR A 334 61.20 -15.22 -85.58
C TYR A 334 60.23 -16.36 -85.92
N ALA A 335 59.21 -16.09 -86.73
CA ALA A 335 58.25 -17.08 -87.24
C ALA A 335 57.39 -16.50 -88.38
N ASN A 336 56.85 -17.31 -89.31
CA ASN A 336 55.77 -16.95 -90.25
C ASN A 336 55.82 -15.52 -90.85
N GLY A 337 56.94 -15.14 -91.49
CA GLY A 337 57.08 -13.81 -92.12
C GLY A 337 57.35 -12.67 -91.13
N ILE A 338 57.69 -13.00 -89.88
CA ILE A 338 58.13 -12.07 -88.84
C ILE A 338 59.65 -12.11 -88.75
N THR A 339 60.28 -10.95 -88.91
CA THR A 339 61.71 -10.77 -88.66
C THR A 339 61.95 -9.83 -87.49
N TYR A 340 63.15 -9.86 -86.95
CA TYR A 340 63.53 -9.00 -85.84
C TYR A 340 65.00 -8.58 -85.90
N VAL A 341 65.30 -7.54 -85.13
CA VAL A 341 66.66 -7.13 -84.79
C VAL A 341 66.74 -6.75 -83.32
N THR A 342 67.79 -7.21 -82.66
CA THR A 342 68.16 -6.74 -81.33
C THR A 342 69.31 -5.75 -81.46
N PHE A 343 69.21 -4.63 -80.78
CA PHE A 343 70.20 -3.56 -80.81
C PHE A 343 70.36 -2.90 -79.44
N LYS A 344 71.50 -2.27 -79.21
CA LYS A 344 71.69 -1.36 -78.07
C LYS A 344 71.31 0.05 -78.51
N ALA A 345 70.42 0.71 -77.77
CA ALA A 345 70.03 2.07 -78.10
C ALA A 345 71.22 3.03 -77.96
N VAL A 346 71.32 3.97 -78.89
CA VAL A 346 72.31 5.05 -78.82
C VAL A 346 71.75 6.24 -78.02
N ALA A 347 72.62 7.19 -77.65
CA ALA A 347 72.16 8.44 -77.03
C ALA A 347 71.19 9.17 -77.97
N ALA A 348 70.00 9.48 -77.46
CA ALA A 348 68.99 10.19 -78.23
C ALA A 348 69.34 11.69 -78.35
N THR A 349 69.10 12.28 -79.51
CA THR A 349 69.18 13.73 -79.72
C THR A 349 67.87 14.41 -79.30
N SER A 350 67.95 15.70 -78.96
CA SER A 350 66.79 16.50 -78.53
C SER A 350 65.62 16.36 -79.49
N GLY A 351 64.47 15.89 -79.00
CA GLY A 351 63.24 15.69 -79.78
C GLY A 351 63.11 14.34 -80.49
N ASN A 352 64.08 13.42 -80.29
CA ASN A 352 64.09 12.06 -80.81
C ASN A 352 64.11 10.97 -79.72
N GLU A 353 63.96 11.34 -78.45
CA GLU A 353 64.02 10.45 -77.29
C GLU A 353 62.99 9.31 -77.36
N ARG A 354 61.91 9.51 -78.11
CA ARG A 354 60.79 8.57 -78.29
C ARG A 354 60.44 8.32 -79.75
N LYS A 355 61.40 8.45 -80.68
CA LYS A 355 61.15 8.26 -82.11
C LYS A 355 62.03 7.18 -82.70
N LEU A 356 61.41 6.24 -83.42
CA LEU A 356 62.11 5.17 -84.12
C LEU A 356 61.67 5.13 -85.57
N SER A 357 62.62 5.29 -86.47
CA SER A 357 62.37 5.31 -87.90
C SER A 357 62.61 3.94 -88.52
N LEU A 358 61.66 3.49 -89.33
CA LEU A 358 61.75 2.28 -90.13
C LEU A 358 61.98 2.64 -91.59
N TYR A 359 63.00 2.07 -92.20
CA TYR A 359 63.37 2.31 -93.58
C TYR A 359 63.43 1.01 -94.38
N ASN A 360 63.19 1.14 -95.69
CA ASN A 360 63.39 0.09 -96.68
C ASN A 360 64.78 0.20 -97.32
N SER A 361 65.77 -0.54 -96.81
CA SER A 361 67.20 -0.31 -97.11
C SER A 361 67.84 -1.39 -97.99
N PRO A 362 68.70 -1.04 -98.96
CA PRO A 362 69.10 0.31 -99.38
C PRO A 362 67.99 1.05 -100.15
N SER A 363 68.13 2.37 -100.27
CA SER A 363 67.15 3.25 -100.93
C SER A 363 66.90 2.83 -102.38
N ASN A 364 65.63 2.58 -102.70
CA ASN A 364 65.15 2.31 -104.05
C ASN A 364 63.65 2.65 -104.15
N THR A 365 63.00 2.26 -105.26
CA THR A 365 61.57 2.49 -105.51
C THR A 365 60.72 1.22 -105.39
N THR A 366 61.22 0.15 -104.76
CA THR A 366 60.50 -1.12 -104.68
C THR A 366 59.61 -1.20 -103.44
N LYS A 367 58.48 -1.91 -103.57
CA LYS A 367 57.40 -1.91 -102.58
C LYS A 367 57.76 -2.72 -101.33
N ALA A 368 57.77 -2.07 -100.17
CA ALA A 368 57.77 -2.71 -98.86
C ALA A 368 56.34 -2.86 -98.33
N THR A 369 56.05 -4.01 -97.70
CA THR A 369 54.79 -4.26 -97.00
C THR A 369 55.04 -4.47 -95.52
N VAL A 370 54.26 -3.82 -94.68
CA VAL A 370 54.32 -3.99 -93.22
C VAL A 370 52.91 -4.28 -92.75
N GLU A 371 52.75 -5.32 -91.94
CA GLU A 371 51.48 -5.64 -91.29
C GLU A 371 51.41 -5.03 -89.90
N TRP A 372 52.47 -5.20 -89.10
CA TRP A 372 52.63 -4.62 -87.77
C TRP A 372 54.10 -4.58 -87.37
N VAL A 373 54.41 -3.76 -86.39
CA VAL A 373 55.73 -3.69 -85.74
C VAL A 373 55.58 -3.69 -84.21
N ALA A 374 56.63 -4.09 -83.51
CA ALA A 374 56.72 -3.97 -82.06
C ALA A 374 58.15 -3.66 -81.63
N LEU A 375 58.30 -3.04 -80.46
CA LEU A 375 59.59 -2.84 -79.82
C LEU A 375 59.49 -3.29 -78.37
N TYR A 376 60.39 -4.18 -77.98
CA TYR A 376 60.47 -4.70 -76.62
C TYR A 376 61.83 -4.35 -76.02
N LYS A 377 61.86 -4.00 -74.73
CA LYS A 377 63.13 -3.90 -74.00
C LYS A 377 63.69 -5.30 -73.76
N GLY A 378 65.00 -5.46 -73.88
CA GLY A 378 65.72 -6.73 -73.83
C GLY A 378 65.99 -7.36 -75.21
N ASN A 379 66.49 -8.60 -75.18
CA ASN A 379 67.07 -9.29 -76.34
C ASN A 379 66.22 -10.44 -76.90
N LYS A 380 64.96 -10.56 -76.48
CA LYS A 380 64.06 -11.63 -76.94
C LYS A 380 62.96 -11.06 -77.85
N PRO A 381 62.80 -11.58 -79.09
CA PRO A 381 61.63 -11.27 -79.90
C PRO A 381 60.37 -11.87 -79.27
N GLN A 382 59.23 -11.21 -79.50
CA GLN A 382 57.92 -11.60 -78.96
C GLN A 382 56.84 -11.32 -80.01
N ASP A 383 55.71 -12.02 -79.89
CA ASP A 383 54.52 -11.75 -80.72
C ASP A 383 53.95 -10.37 -80.42
N TRP A 384 53.38 -9.74 -81.44
CA TRP A 384 52.81 -8.41 -81.29
C TRP A 384 51.72 -8.36 -80.22
N THR A 385 51.87 -7.41 -79.31
CA THR A 385 50.83 -6.97 -78.39
C THR A 385 50.64 -5.45 -78.57
N PRO A 386 49.42 -4.93 -78.39
CA PRO A 386 49.23 -3.49 -78.41
C PRO A 386 49.99 -2.84 -77.26
N ALA A 387 50.58 -1.67 -77.49
CA ALA A 387 51.15 -0.87 -76.41
C ALA A 387 50.09 -0.67 -75.32
N PRO A 388 50.41 -0.84 -74.02
CA PRO A 388 49.44 -0.66 -72.92
C PRO A 388 48.71 0.69 -73.00
N GLU A 389 49.41 1.74 -73.42
CA GLU A 389 48.88 3.08 -73.65
C GLU A 389 47.80 3.15 -74.74
N ASN A 390 47.81 2.24 -75.72
CA ASN A 390 46.74 2.12 -76.72
C ASN A 390 45.50 1.39 -76.17
N GLN A 391 45.62 0.72 -75.01
CA GLN A 391 44.58 -0.13 -74.43
C GLN A 391 43.85 0.53 -73.25
N VAL A 392 44.28 1.70 -72.80
CA VAL A 392 43.63 2.42 -71.70
C VAL A 392 43.00 3.68 -72.26
N THR A 393 41.68 3.67 -72.41
CA THR A 393 40.94 4.91 -72.65
C THR A 393 40.71 5.62 -71.32
N THR A 394 40.80 6.96 -71.32
CA THR A 394 40.43 7.78 -70.15
C THR A 394 39.02 7.46 -69.66
N ASP A 395 38.13 7.09 -70.59
CA ASP A 395 36.74 6.71 -70.31
C ASP A 395 36.63 5.41 -69.52
N GLU A 396 37.41 4.37 -69.86
CA GLU A 396 37.40 3.10 -69.11
C GLU A 396 37.98 3.26 -67.70
N PHE A 397 39.05 4.05 -67.57
CA PHE A 397 39.63 4.35 -66.26
C PHE A 397 38.66 5.16 -65.40
N THR A 398 38.02 6.18 -65.98
CA THR A 398 37.01 7.02 -65.32
C THR A 398 35.78 6.21 -64.94
N LYS A 399 35.32 5.31 -65.81
CA LYS A 399 34.19 4.41 -65.54
C LYS A 399 34.48 3.48 -64.36
N LYS A 400 35.63 2.79 -64.36
CA LYS A 400 36.02 1.91 -63.24
C LYS A 400 36.21 2.69 -61.94
N THR A 401 36.78 3.89 -62.00
CA THR A 401 36.94 4.76 -60.82
C THR A 401 35.57 5.18 -60.28
N ASN A 402 34.65 5.61 -61.14
CA ASN A 402 33.30 5.99 -60.73
C ASN A 402 32.48 4.80 -60.19
N GLU A 403 32.65 3.60 -60.73
CA GLU A 403 32.03 2.39 -60.18
C GLU A 403 32.53 2.08 -58.76
N ILE A 404 33.80 2.34 -58.47
CA ILE A 404 34.37 2.22 -57.13
C ILE A 404 33.76 3.29 -56.21
N THR A 405 33.80 4.57 -56.62
CA THR A 405 33.27 5.68 -55.82
C THR A 405 31.78 5.50 -55.50
N LYS A 406 30.96 5.11 -56.47
CA LYS A 406 29.52 4.86 -56.24
C LYS A 406 29.26 3.67 -55.32
N SER A 407 30.14 2.67 -55.29
CA SER A 407 30.01 1.56 -54.32
C SER A 407 30.34 1.98 -52.89
N VAL A 408 31.09 3.07 -52.72
CA VAL A 408 31.48 3.64 -51.43
C VAL A 408 30.47 4.68 -50.95
N ASP A 409 29.97 5.55 -51.84
CA ASP A 409 29.02 6.63 -51.50
C ASP A 409 27.56 6.16 -51.37
N GLY A 410 27.27 4.90 -51.70
CA GLY A 410 25.94 4.27 -51.54
C GLY A 410 25.69 3.71 -50.14
N ILE A 411 26.64 3.88 -49.22
CA ILE A 411 26.55 3.61 -47.76
C ILE A 411 26.24 4.94 -47.07
#